data_AF-H6N0X9-F1
#
_entry.id   AF-H6N0X9-F1
#
_cell.length_a   1.000
_cell.length_b   1.000
_cell.length_c   1.000
_cell.angle_alpha   90.00
_cell.angle_beta   90.00
_cell.angle_gamma   90.00
#
_symmetry.space_group_name_H-M   'P 1'
#
loop_
_entity.id
_entity.type
_entity.pdbx_description
1 polymer ?
#
loop_
_entity_poly.entity_id
_entity_poly.type
_entity_poly.pdbx_seq_one_letter_code
_entity_poly.pdbx_strand_id
1 'polypeptide(L)' 'MKSFWCGAVIPDCDTRFVGRDEPDVLRQVAEHAAGVHGLDDLPAATVDRVRRLISDVSE' A
#
# COMPACT_ATOMS: atom_id res chain seq x y z
N MET A 1 -7.32 -13.18 -1.09
CA MET A 1 -6.22 -12.35 -1.65
C MET A 1 -6.16 -11.06 -0.84
N LYS A 2 -5.10 -10.25 -0.94
CA LYS A 2 -5.01 -8.97 -0.21
C LYS A 2 -5.13 -7.79 -1.15
N SER A 3 -5.76 -6.72 -0.69
CA SER A 3 -5.89 -5.48 -1.43
C SER A 3 -5.62 -4.26 -0.58
N PHE A 4 -5.18 -3.18 -1.23
CA PHE A 4 -4.96 -1.88 -0.60
C PHE A 4 -5.23 -0.74 -1.60
N TRP A 5 -5.72 0.40 -1.12
CA TRP A 5 -5.93 1.61 -1.91
C TRP A 5 -5.11 2.77 -1.31
N CYS A 6 -4.19 3.32 -2.11
CA CYS A 6 -3.28 4.38 -1.66
C CYS A 6 -4.03 5.64 -1.19
N GLY A 7 -5.19 5.93 -1.80
CA GLY A 7 -6.03 7.07 -1.47
C GLY A 7 -6.53 7.12 -0.02
N ALA A 8 -6.51 5.98 0.68
CA ALA A 8 -6.78 5.92 2.12
C ALA A 8 -5.66 6.52 2.99
N VAL A 9 -4.47 6.77 2.40
CA VAL A 9 -3.30 7.37 3.05
C VAL A 9 -2.98 8.73 2.44
N ILE A 10 -2.87 8.83 1.12
CA ILE A 10 -2.54 10.05 0.40
C ILE A 10 -3.77 10.51 -0.39
N PRO A 11 -4.44 11.60 0.02
CA PRO A 11 -5.52 12.16 -0.78
C PRO A 11 -4.96 12.53 -2.17
N ASP A 12 -5.74 12.29 -3.22
CA ASP A 12 -5.35 12.44 -4.64
C ASP A 12 -4.53 11.28 -5.26
N CYS A 13 -4.35 10.15 -4.55
CA CYS A 13 -3.77 8.94 -5.15
C CYS A 13 -4.81 7.82 -5.34
N ASP A 14 -5.14 7.49 -6.58
CA ASP A 14 -6.14 6.46 -6.89
C ASP A 14 -5.58 5.04 -7.08
N THR A 15 -4.27 4.85 -6.93
CA THR A 15 -3.63 3.55 -7.15
C THR A 15 -4.16 2.49 -6.18
N ARG A 16 -4.54 1.34 -6.74
CA ARG A 16 -4.97 0.14 -6.01
C ARG A 16 -3.99 -1.00 -6.23
N PHE A 17 -3.76 -1.76 -5.19
CA PHE A 17 -2.87 -2.91 -5.17
C PHE A 17 -3.67 -4.16 -4.85
N VAL A 18 -3.36 -5.24 -5.55
CA VAL A 18 -3.85 -6.57 -5.23
C VAL A 18 -2.64 -7.49 -5.20
N GLY A 19 -2.52 -8.27 -4.13
CA GLY A 19 -1.41 -9.18 -3.92
C GLY A 19 -1.88 -10.50 -3.33
N ARG A 20 -1.00 -11.49 -3.38
CA ARG A 20 -1.29 -12.83 -2.83
C ARG A 20 -1.45 -12.80 -1.31
N ASP A 21 -0.65 -11.96 -0.65
CA ASP A 21 -0.56 -11.82 0.79
C ASP A 21 -0.18 -10.37 1.16
N GLU A 22 -0.13 -10.08 2.47
CA GLU A 22 0.17 -8.75 2.98
C GLU A 22 1.59 -8.27 2.59
N PRO A 23 2.66 -9.10 2.74
CA PRO A 23 4.00 -8.75 2.25
C PRO A 23 4.04 -8.38 0.76
N ASP A 24 3.31 -9.10 -0.10
CA ASP A 24 3.27 -8.81 -1.53
C ASP A 24 2.64 -7.43 -1.81
N VAL A 25 1.55 -7.08 -1.11
CA VAL A 25 0.95 -5.74 -1.20
C VAL A 25 1.92 -4.67 -0.67
N LEU A 26 2.60 -4.90 0.46
CA LEU A 26 3.54 -3.93 1.04
C LEU A 26 4.74 -3.66 0.11
N ARG A 27 5.25 -4.68 -0.59
CA ARG A 27 6.29 -4.50 -1.60
C ARG A 27 5.83 -3.57 -2.73
N GLN A 28 4.64 -3.81 -3.29
CA GLN A 28 4.08 -2.97 -4.35
C GLN A 28 3.86 -1.53 -3.87
N VAL A 29 3.42 -1.34 -2.62
CA VAL A 29 3.25 -0.02 -2.02
C VAL A 29 4.59 0.71 -1.87
N ALA A 30 5.66 0.02 -1.45
CA ALA A 30 6.99 0.62 -1.35
C ALA A 30 7.52 1.06 -2.71
N GLU A 31 7.39 0.21 -3.74
CA GLU A 31 7.78 0.55 -5.12
C GLU A 31 7.00 1.77 -5.64
N HIS A 32 5.70 1.82 -5.38
CA HIS A 32 4.86 2.97 -5.74
C HIS A 32 5.23 4.24 -4.98
N ALA A 33 5.46 4.15 -3.67
CA ALA A 33 5.83 5.29 -2.84
C ALA A 33 7.14 5.94 -3.33
N ALA A 34 8.14 5.13 -3.66
CA ALA A 34 9.39 5.61 -4.24
C ALA A 34 9.19 6.23 -5.63
N GLY A 35 8.47 5.54 -6.53
CA GLY A 35 8.33 5.97 -7.93
C GLY A 35 7.37 7.12 -8.17
N VAL A 36 6.28 7.23 -7.42
CA VAL A 36 5.20 8.21 -7.63
C VAL A 36 5.27 9.36 -6.62
N HIS A 37 5.64 9.07 -5.37
CA HIS A 37 5.66 10.06 -4.31
C HIS A 37 7.08 10.51 -3.92
N GLY A 38 8.13 9.91 -4.50
CA GLY A 38 9.52 10.21 -4.13
C GLY A 38 9.87 9.83 -2.70
N LEU A 39 9.11 8.91 -2.10
CA LEU A 39 9.29 8.44 -0.73
C LEU A 39 10.09 7.12 -0.75
N ASP A 40 11.41 7.24 -0.78
CA ASP A 40 12.34 6.10 -0.79
C ASP A 40 12.41 5.39 0.59
N ASP A 41 12.23 6.17 1.67
CA ASP A 41 12.13 5.66 3.04
C ASP A 41 10.70 5.85 3.57
N LEU A 42 10.05 4.74 3.91
CA LEU A 42 8.73 4.73 4.53
C LEU A 42 8.88 4.59 6.04
N PRO A 43 8.52 5.61 6.85
CA PRO A 43 8.63 5.51 8.29
C PRO A 43 7.71 4.39 8.81
N ALA A 44 8.13 3.72 9.88
CA ALA A 44 7.42 2.55 10.43
C ALA A 44 5.92 2.83 10.68
N ALA A 45 5.58 4.02 11.17
CA ALA A 45 4.20 4.43 11.39
C ALA A 45 3.35 4.43 10.10
N THR A 46 3.94 4.78 8.96
CA THR A 46 3.27 4.72 7.64
C THR A 46 3.07 3.27 7.23
N VAL A 47 4.09 2.43 7.40
CA VAL A 47 3.98 0.98 7.09
C VAL A 47 2.88 0.35 7.94
N ASP A 48 2.82 0.64 9.24
CA ASP A 48 1.77 0.13 10.12
C ASP A 48 0.38 0.68 9.76
N ARG A 49 0.28 1.93 9.29
CA ARG A 49 -0.97 2.48 8.77
C ARG A 49 -1.42 1.74 7.51
N VAL A 50 -0.51 1.47 6.58
CA VAL A 50 -0.81 0.70 5.36
C VAL A 50 -1.30 -0.71 5.74
N ARG A 51 -0.59 -1.42 6.64
CA ARG A 51 -1.00 -2.75 7.12
C ARG A 51 -2.43 -2.78 7.64
N ARG A 52 -2.81 -1.80 8.47
CA ARG A 52 -4.17 -1.70 9.02
C ARG A 52 -5.26 -1.46 7.97
N LEU A 53 -4.89 -0.95 6.80
CA LEU A 53 -5.79 -0.65 5.70
C LEU A 53 -5.82 -1.75 4.62
N ILE A 54 -4.93 -2.75 4.72
CA ILE A 54 -4.97 -3.93 3.85
C ILE A 54 -6.20 -4.76 4.20
N SER A 55 -7.01 -5.05 3.19
CA SER A 55 -8.25 -5.82 3.33
C SER A 55 -8.19 -7.10 2.52
N ASP A 56 -8.89 -8.14 2.97
CA ASP A 56 -9.09 -9.33 2.16
C ASP A 56 -10.02 -9.02 0.99
N VAL A 57 -9.69 -9.60 -0.16
CA VAL A 57 -10.61 -9.71 -1.29
C VAL A 57 -10.84 -11.19 -1.53
N SER A 58 -12.08 -11.59 -1.25
CA SER A 58 -12.65 -12.86 -1.66
C SER A 58 -13.08 -12.71 -3.12
N GLU A 59 -12.76 -13.70 -3.95
CA GLU A 59 -13.25 -13.82 -5.33
C GLU A 59 -14.78 -13.96 -5.37
#